data_AF-A0A6L6X485-F1
#
_entry.id   AF-A0A6L6X485-F1
#
_cell.length_a   1.000
_cell.length_b   1.000
_cell.length_c   1.000
_cell.angle_alpha   90.00
_cell.angle_beta   90.00
_cell.angle_gamma   90.00
#
_symmetry.space_group_name_H-M   'P 1'
#
loop_
_entity.id
_entity.type
_entity.pdbx_description
1 polymer ?
#
loop_
_entity_poly.entity_id
_entity_poly.type
_entity_poly.pdbx_seq_one_letter_code
_entity_poly.pdbx_strand_id
1 'polypeptide(L)'
;MSEPLNVAWPADPPTARVLPATRPESPPRATGSGAAEEYGLLLVDDHEDNLFALEQALAPLGRRMFRAGSGEQALRCVLREKIAVVVMDLLLPGMDGLETVTYLRRLEHTRLLPVVLVTGVGRDDAVAERAYRLGVGGFLLKPIDPWSLRTHVRTLAELYVHARHPGTAGTGPQPGG
;
A
#
# COMPACT_ATOMS: atom_id res chain seq x y z
N MET A 1 61.93 13.20 -7.52
CA MET A 1 60.83 12.78 -8.41
C MET A 1 59.65 12.38 -7.53
N SER A 2 58.68 13.28 -7.36
CA SER A 2 57.34 13.06 -6.78
C SER A 2 56.62 14.41 -6.84
N GLU A 3 55.82 14.61 -7.88
CA GLU A 3 54.96 15.78 -8.04
C GLU A 3 53.74 15.70 -7.11
N PRO A 4 53.20 16.84 -6.61
CA PRO A 4 51.90 16.85 -5.93
C PRO A 4 50.75 16.87 -6.95
N LEU A 5 49.76 15.99 -6.76
CA LEU A 5 48.51 16.03 -7.52
C LEU A 5 47.68 17.23 -7.09
N ASN A 6 47.46 18.09 -8.08
CA ASN A 6 46.70 19.32 -8.06
C ASN A 6 45.19 19.04 -7.86
N VAL A 7 44.61 19.65 -6.82
CA VAL A 7 43.15 19.76 -6.61
C VAL A 7 42.62 20.85 -7.52
N ALA A 8 41.83 20.49 -8.52
CA ALA A 8 41.05 21.41 -9.33
C ALA A 8 39.58 21.01 -9.28
N TRP A 9 38.79 21.78 -8.53
CA TRP A 9 37.32 21.75 -8.58
C TRP A 9 36.86 22.85 -9.55
N PRO A 10 36.15 22.54 -10.65
CA PRO A 10 35.55 23.57 -11.47
C PRO A 10 34.11 23.90 -11.01
N ALA A 11 33.94 25.20 -10.71
CA ALA A 11 32.84 26.12 -11.03
C ALA A 11 31.36 25.74 -10.75
N ASP A 12 30.65 26.76 -10.24
CA ASP A 12 29.25 26.86 -9.84
C ASP A 12 28.21 25.95 -10.54
N PRO A 13 27.19 25.47 -9.81
CA PRO A 13 26.06 24.77 -10.42
C PRO A 13 25.19 25.74 -11.23
N PRO A 14 24.60 25.30 -12.36
CA PRO A 14 23.67 26.13 -13.12
C PRO A 14 22.41 26.40 -12.27
N THR A 15 22.02 27.67 -12.20
CA THR A 15 20.75 28.11 -11.60
C THR A 15 19.58 27.37 -12.24
N ALA A 16 19.02 26.42 -11.50
CA ALA A 16 17.78 25.74 -11.86
C ALA A 16 16.63 26.74 -11.87
N ARG A 17 16.07 26.97 -13.05
CA ARG A 17 14.84 27.72 -13.26
C ARG A 17 13.70 27.02 -12.52
N VAL A 18 13.18 27.65 -11.48
CA VAL A 18 11.99 27.17 -10.75
C VAL A 18 10.79 27.21 -11.72
N LEU A 19 10.33 26.03 -12.13
CA LEU A 19 9.03 25.87 -12.79
C LEU A 19 7.94 25.94 -11.71
N PRO A 20 6.79 26.60 -11.97
CA PRO A 20 5.69 26.61 -11.01
C PRO A 20 5.18 25.19 -10.79
N ALA A 21 4.98 24.83 -9.53
CA ALA A 21 4.40 23.55 -9.12
C ALA A 21 3.03 23.37 -9.78
N THR A 22 2.96 22.53 -10.81
CA THR A 22 1.69 22.01 -11.30
C THR A 22 1.16 21.07 -10.22
N ARG A 23 0.04 21.49 -9.63
CA ARG A 23 -0.80 20.66 -8.76
C ARG A 23 -0.99 19.30 -9.46
N PRO A 24 -0.81 18.14 -8.81
CA PRO A 24 -1.07 16.87 -9.47
C PRO A 24 -2.55 16.84 -9.85
N GLU A 25 -2.80 16.98 -11.15
CA GLU A 25 -4.12 16.87 -11.75
C GLU A 25 -4.58 15.44 -11.50
N SER A 26 -5.72 15.30 -10.84
CA SER A 26 -6.31 13.98 -10.58
C SER A 26 -6.58 13.29 -11.93
N PRO A 27 -6.26 12.00 -12.08
CA PRO A 27 -6.46 11.31 -13.36
C PRO A 27 -7.94 11.31 -13.77
N PRO A 28 -8.22 11.26 -15.09
CA PRO A 28 -9.57 11.39 -15.63
C PRO A 28 -10.47 10.29 -15.08
N ARG A 29 -11.66 10.69 -14.58
CA ARG A 29 -12.72 9.75 -14.20
C ARG A 29 -13.13 8.95 -15.45
N ALA A 30 -12.85 7.65 -15.44
CA ALA A 30 -13.36 6.73 -16.44
C ALA A 30 -14.90 6.71 -16.38
N THR A 31 -15.53 7.08 -17.49
CA THR A 31 -16.95 6.86 -17.75
C THR A 31 -17.12 5.46 -18.32
N GLY A 32 -17.81 4.57 -17.59
CA GLY A 32 -18.16 3.25 -18.12
C GLY A 32 -18.70 2.26 -17.09
N SER A 33 -20.03 2.13 -17.07
CA SER A 33 -20.83 0.93 -16.76
C SER A 33 -20.46 0.06 -15.54
N GLY A 34 -21.27 0.16 -14.47
CA GLY A 34 -21.32 -0.84 -13.39
C GLY A 34 -20.18 -0.76 -12.39
N ALA A 35 -19.89 0.42 -11.83
CA ALA A 35 -18.88 0.61 -10.81
C ALA A 35 -19.28 -0.12 -9.50
N ALA A 36 -18.94 -1.40 -9.41
CA ALA A 36 -18.63 -2.02 -8.13
C ALA A 36 -17.64 -1.06 -7.45
N GLU A 37 -18.07 -0.45 -6.34
CA GLU A 37 -17.35 0.64 -5.69
C GLU A 37 -15.85 0.33 -5.64
N GLU A 38 -15.03 1.11 -6.34
CA GLU A 38 -13.62 0.75 -6.55
C GLU A 38 -12.85 0.88 -5.23
N TYR A 39 -12.78 -0.21 -4.49
CA TYR A 39 -11.91 -0.31 -3.32
C TYR A 39 -10.46 -0.23 -3.77
N GLY A 40 -9.72 0.71 -3.18
CA GLY A 40 -8.30 0.93 -3.42
C GLY A 40 -7.39 0.13 -2.49
N LEU A 41 -6.09 0.32 -2.68
CA LEU A 41 -5.03 -0.25 -1.85
C LEU A 41 -4.37 0.88 -1.07
N LEU A 42 -4.11 0.66 0.22
CA LEU A 42 -3.36 1.60 1.05
C LEU A 42 -1.95 1.07 1.29
N LEU A 43 -0.95 1.85 0.93
CA LEU A 43 0.48 1.56 1.13
C LEU A 43 1.00 2.44 2.25
N VAL A 44 1.66 1.83 3.23
CA VAL A 44 2.14 2.53 4.43
C VAL A 44 3.59 2.17 4.67
N ASP A 45 4.46 3.16 4.55
CA ASP A 45 5.90 3.08 4.80
C ASP A 45 6.39 4.53 5.00
N ASP A 46 7.31 4.76 5.92
CA ASP A 46 7.84 6.10 6.20
C ASP A 46 8.89 6.57 5.16
N HIS A 47 9.35 5.66 4.30
CA HIS A 47 10.29 5.96 3.23
C HIS A 47 9.59 6.04 1.86
N GLU A 48 9.69 7.19 1.21
CA GLU A 48 9.08 7.41 -0.12
C GLU A 48 9.58 6.43 -1.20
N ASP A 49 10.84 5.99 -1.12
CA ASP A 49 11.40 5.00 -2.05
C ASP A 49 10.71 3.64 -1.92
N ASN A 50 10.38 3.23 -0.68
CA ASN A 50 9.64 1.99 -0.44
C ASN A 50 8.20 2.10 -0.94
N LEU A 51 7.53 3.22 -0.67
CA LEU A 51 6.19 3.49 -1.20
C LEU A 51 6.18 3.43 -2.73
N PHE A 52 7.15 4.07 -3.38
CA PHE A 52 7.31 4.02 -4.83
C PHE A 52 7.52 2.59 -5.34
N ALA A 53 8.40 1.81 -4.70
CA ALA A 53 8.64 0.42 -5.07
C ALA A 53 7.39 -0.46 -4.93
N LEU A 54 6.63 -0.30 -3.84
CA LEU A 54 5.37 -1.00 -3.62
C LEU A 54 4.33 -0.65 -4.68
N GLU A 55 4.21 0.63 -5.05
CA GLU A 55 3.32 1.05 -6.12
C GLU A 55 3.68 0.42 -7.46
N GLN A 56 4.96 0.44 -7.85
CA GLN A 56 5.40 -0.18 -9.09
C GLN A 56 5.13 -1.68 -9.11
N ALA A 57 5.35 -2.36 -7.98
CA ALA A 57 5.05 -3.79 -7.86
C ALA A 57 3.56 -4.11 -8.00
N LEU A 58 2.68 -3.21 -7.53
CA LEU A 58 1.22 -3.38 -7.50
C LEU A 58 0.48 -2.72 -8.66
N ALA A 59 1.13 -1.85 -9.44
CA ALA A 59 0.57 -1.16 -10.60
C ALA A 59 -0.16 -2.07 -11.59
N PRO A 60 0.30 -3.30 -11.88
CA PRO A 60 -0.41 -4.20 -12.78
C PRO A 60 -1.80 -4.64 -12.29
N LEU A 61 -2.15 -4.39 -11.02
CA LEU A 61 -3.49 -4.66 -10.50
C LEU A 61 -4.53 -3.63 -10.98
N GLY A 62 -4.12 -2.48 -11.51
CA GLY A 62 -5.03 -1.46 -12.03
C GLY A 62 -5.96 -0.84 -10.97
N ARG A 63 -5.64 -1.00 -9.68
CA ARG A 63 -6.44 -0.44 -8.57
C ARG A 63 -5.91 0.92 -8.16
N ARG A 64 -6.81 1.81 -7.70
CA ARG A 64 -6.42 3.06 -7.05
C ARG A 64 -5.53 2.77 -5.84
N MET A 65 -4.40 3.46 -5.73
CA MET A 65 -3.47 3.34 -4.62
C MET A 65 -3.43 4.64 -3.81
N PHE A 66 -3.31 4.49 -2.51
CA PHE A 66 -3.16 5.56 -1.53
C PHE A 66 -1.86 5.34 -0.77
N ARG A 67 -1.17 6.43 -0.45
CA ARG A 67 0.07 6.41 0.33
C ARG A 67 -0.15 7.03 1.71
N ALA A 68 0.55 6.50 2.70
CA ALA A 68 0.66 7.08 4.03
C ALA A 68 2.09 6.90 4.56
N GLY A 69 2.68 7.98 5.08
CA GLY A 69 4.02 7.95 5.66
C GLY A 69 4.07 7.54 7.14
N SER A 70 2.93 7.23 7.76
CA SER A 70 2.84 6.86 9.18
C SER A 70 1.56 6.09 9.51
N GLY A 71 1.53 5.43 10.67
CA GLY A 71 0.35 4.73 11.17
C GLY A 71 -0.86 5.67 11.34
N GLU A 72 -0.65 6.88 11.84
CA GLU A 72 -1.71 7.87 12.01
C GLU A 72 -2.25 8.38 10.67
N GLN A 73 -1.38 8.55 9.67
CA GLN A 73 -1.81 8.89 8.31
C GLN A 73 -2.66 7.76 7.72
N ALA A 74 -2.26 6.50 7.95
CA ALA A 74 -3.01 5.33 7.51
C ALA A 74 -4.40 5.27 8.16
N LEU A 75 -4.49 5.48 9.48
CA LEU A 75 -5.77 5.54 10.20
C LEU A 75 -6.68 6.65 9.66
N ARG A 76 -6.13 7.83 9.33
CA ARG A 76 -6.92 8.91 8.70
C ARG A 76 -7.38 8.55 7.29
N CYS A 77 -6.59 7.81 6.53
CA CYS A 77 -6.92 7.42 5.16
C CYS A 77 -8.08 6.42 5.13
N VAL A 78 -8.04 5.37 5.97
CA VAL A 78 -9.10 4.35 6.00
C VAL A 78 -10.46 4.88 6.45
N LEU A 79 -10.49 6.01 7.16
CA LEU A 79 -11.73 6.69 7.56
C LEU A 79 -12.38 7.46 6.41
N ARG A 80 -11.62 7.81 5.37
CA ARG A 80 -12.06 8.67 4.26
C ARG A 80 -12.26 7.91 2.97
N GLU A 81 -11.48 6.87 2.76
CA GLU A 81 -11.38 6.16 1.50
C GLU A 81 -11.84 4.70 1.64
N LYS A 82 -12.37 4.12 0.56
CA LYS A 82 -12.75 2.70 0.52
C LYS A 82 -11.51 1.89 0.20
N ILE A 83 -10.96 1.21 1.21
CA ILE A 83 -9.74 0.40 1.10
C ILE A 83 -10.11 -1.08 1.14
N ALA A 84 -9.56 -1.87 0.22
CA ALA A 84 -9.71 -3.32 0.19
C ALA A 84 -8.57 -4.05 0.90
N VAL A 85 -7.35 -3.51 0.86
CA VAL A 85 -6.16 -4.09 1.50
C VAL A 85 -5.22 -2.97 1.94
N VAL A 86 -4.61 -3.14 3.10
CA VAL A 86 -3.48 -2.32 3.56
C VAL A 86 -2.19 -3.11 3.43
N VAL A 87 -1.18 -2.56 2.78
CA VAL A 87 0.20 -3.04 2.81
C VAL A 87 0.97 -2.14 3.77
N MET A 88 1.42 -2.69 4.89
CA MET A 88 1.87 -1.94 6.05
C MET A 88 3.31 -2.33 6.41
N ASP A 89 4.22 -1.36 6.42
CA ASP A 89 5.52 -1.58 7.05
C ASP A 89 5.36 -1.75 8.57
N LEU A 90 6.13 -2.67 9.14
CA LEU A 90 6.09 -2.94 10.56
C LEU A 90 6.79 -1.84 11.38
N LEU A 91 7.90 -1.29 10.88
CA LEU A 91 8.74 -0.35 11.59
C LEU A 91 8.42 1.07 11.12
N LEU A 92 7.49 1.71 11.82
CA LEU A 92 7.16 3.11 11.60
C LEU A 92 7.60 3.95 12.81
N PRO A 93 8.04 5.20 12.60
CA PRO A 93 8.32 6.11 13.70
C PRO A 93 7.03 6.49 14.44
N GLY A 94 7.09 6.49 15.77
CA GLY A 94 5.93 6.77 16.62
C GLY A 94 5.05 5.53 16.79
N MET A 95 3.99 5.43 16.00
CA MET A 95 3.07 4.28 16.04
C MET A 95 3.53 3.18 15.07
N ASP A 96 3.89 2.02 15.61
CA ASP A 96 4.35 0.89 14.81
C ASP A 96 3.20 0.24 13.99
N GLY A 97 3.55 -0.63 13.04
CA GLY A 97 2.58 -1.29 12.18
C GLY A 97 1.59 -2.20 12.92
N LEU A 98 2.02 -2.89 13.98
CA LEU A 98 1.14 -3.77 14.78
C LEU A 98 0.20 -2.97 15.68
N GLU A 99 0.66 -1.87 16.25
CA GLU A 99 -0.17 -0.91 16.95
C GLU A 99 -1.22 -0.30 16.01
N THR A 100 -0.81 0.10 14.81
CA THR A 100 -1.72 0.59 13.78
C THR A 100 -2.80 -0.43 13.45
N VAL A 101 -2.43 -1.70 13.24
CA VAL A 101 -3.40 -2.80 13.05
C VAL A 101 -4.33 -2.94 14.26
N THR A 102 -3.80 -2.84 15.48
CA THR A 102 -4.61 -2.90 16.69
C THR A 102 -5.69 -1.82 16.70
N TYR A 103 -5.37 -0.59 16.29
CA TYR A 103 -6.35 0.48 16.15
C TYR A 103 -7.36 0.22 15.02
N LEU A 104 -6.91 -0.27 13.86
CA LEU A 104 -7.80 -0.66 12.75
C LEU A 104 -8.82 -1.73 13.19
N ARG A 105 -8.44 -2.65 14.07
CA ARG A 105 -9.34 -3.70 14.59
C ARG A 105 -10.37 -3.18 15.58
N ARG A 106 -10.15 -2.02 16.21
CA ARG A 106 -11.09 -1.38 17.15
C ARG A 106 -12.21 -0.61 16.45
N LEU A 107 -12.00 -0.20 15.20
CA LEU A 107 -13.00 0.52 14.41
C LEU A 107 -13.90 -0.48 13.66
N GLU A 108 -15.22 -0.35 13.79
CA GLU A 108 -16.18 -1.32 13.24
C GLU A 108 -16.04 -1.53 11.72
N HIS A 109 -15.84 -0.45 10.96
CA HIS A 109 -15.77 -0.49 9.50
C HIS A 109 -14.45 -1.05 8.95
N THR A 110 -13.35 -1.02 9.73
CA THR A 110 -12.04 -1.57 9.33
C THR A 110 -11.69 -2.87 10.06
N ARG A 111 -12.57 -3.38 10.93
CA ARG A 111 -12.30 -4.58 11.74
C ARG A 111 -11.91 -5.79 10.90
N LEU A 112 -12.47 -5.94 9.71
CA LEU A 112 -12.18 -7.03 8.78
C LEU A 112 -11.24 -6.64 7.63
N LEU A 113 -10.72 -5.41 7.62
CA LEU A 113 -9.84 -4.92 6.56
C LEU A 113 -8.55 -5.77 6.53
N PRO A 114 -8.24 -6.49 5.45
CA PRO A 114 -7.01 -7.25 5.34
C PRO A 114 -5.79 -6.34 5.43
N VAL A 115 -4.81 -6.76 6.24
CA VAL A 115 -3.51 -6.09 6.35
C VAL A 115 -2.42 -7.09 6.02
N VAL A 116 -1.54 -6.74 5.09
CA VAL A 116 -0.30 -7.46 4.79
C VAL A 116 0.82 -6.69 5.45
N LEU A 117 1.45 -7.30 6.46
CA LEU A 117 2.64 -6.73 7.07
C LEU A 117 3.85 -6.99 6.20
N VAL A 118 4.67 -5.96 6.04
CA VAL A 118 5.94 -5.99 5.35
C VAL A 118 7.02 -5.57 6.34
N THR A 119 8.14 -6.27 6.40
CA THR A 119 9.23 -5.87 7.31
C THR A 119 10.60 -6.31 6.84
N GLY A 120 11.63 -5.51 7.11
CA GLY A 120 13.03 -5.88 6.90
C GLY A 120 13.68 -6.56 8.10
N VAL A 121 13.01 -6.61 9.25
CA VAL A 121 13.50 -7.33 10.42
C VAL A 121 13.13 -8.80 10.28
N GLY A 122 14.01 -9.70 10.73
CA GLY A 122 13.72 -11.13 10.73
C GLY A 122 12.42 -11.46 11.49
N ARG A 123 11.85 -12.64 11.24
CA ARG A 123 10.70 -13.13 12.00
C ARG A 123 11.09 -13.32 13.47
N ASP A 124 10.82 -12.31 14.28
CA ASP A 124 10.73 -12.45 15.74
C ASP A 124 9.43 -13.20 16.03
N ASP A 125 9.53 -14.31 16.77
CA ASP A 125 8.38 -15.15 17.12
C ASP A 125 7.30 -14.37 17.87
N ALA A 126 7.67 -13.42 18.72
CA ALA A 126 6.71 -12.58 19.45
C ALA A 126 5.94 -11.64 18.52
N VAL A 127 6.63 -11.09 17.51
CA VAL A 127 6.02 -10.25 16.47
C VAL A 127 5.07 -11.09 15.61
N ALA A 128 5.50 -12.28 15.19
CA ALA A 128 4.68 -13.19 14.39
C ALA A 128 3.43 -13.66 15.15
N GLU A 129 3.58 -13.99 16.44
CA GLU A 129 2.46 -14.39 17.31
C GLU A 129 1.47 -13.23 17.48
N ARG A 130 1.96 -12.00 17.72
CA ARG A 130 1.10 -10.81 17.83
C ARG A 130 0.37 -10.52 16.52
N ALA A 131 1.05 -10.60 15.38
CA ALA A 131 0.45 -10.43 14.05
C ALA A 131 -0.66 -11.47 13.81
N TYR A 132 -0.41 -12.74 14.17
CA TYR A 132 -1.39 -13.81 14.06
C TYR A 132 -2.64 -13.53 14.90
N ARG A 133 -2.49 -13.15 16.17
CA ARG A 133 -3.63 -12.80 17.05
C ARG A 133 -4.46 -11.63 16.54
N LEU A 134 -3.85 -10.69 15.81
CA LEU A 134 -4.54 -9.56 15.19
C LEU A 134 -5.25 -9.92 13.88
N GLY A 135 -5.09 -11.15 13.38
CA GLY A 135 -5.71 -11.62 12.15
C GLY A 135 -5.21 -10.83 10.93
N VAL A 136 -3.89 -10.63 10.82
CA VAL A 136 -3.31 -10.06 9.58
C VAL A 136 -3.48 -11.05 8.43
N GLY A 137 -3.68 -10.53 7.22
CA GLY A 137 -3.88 -11.33 6.01
C GLY A 137 -2.59 -11.88 5.42
N GLY A 138 -1.43 -11.39 5.86
CA GLY A 138 -0.13 -11.88 5.42
C GLY A 138 1.03 -11.20 6.13
N PHE A 139 2.21 -11.83 6.04
CA PHE A 139 3.46 -11.32 6.58
C PHE A 139 4.59 -11.62 5.59
N LEU A 140 5.17 -10.57 5.01
CA LEU A 140 6.21 -10.63 3.98
C LEU A 140 7.51 -9.99 4.50
N LEU A 141 8.64 -10.64 4.20
CA LEU A 141 9.96 -10.12 4.53
C LEU A 141 10.53 -9.33 3.35
N LYS A 142 11.18 -8.20 3.63
CA LYS A 142 12.03 -7.48 2.68
C LYS A 142 13.35 -8.27 2.51
N PRO A 143 13.91 -8.40 1.29
CA PRO A 143 13.40 -7.87 0.03
C PRO A 143 12.16 -8.64 -0.47
N ILE A 144 11.14 -7.91 -0.88
CA ILE A 144 9.85 -8.49 -1.27
C ILE A 144 9.90 -8.87 -2.75
N ASP A 145 9.55 -10.11 -3.06
CA ASP A 145 9.29 -10.51 -4.45
C ASP A 145 7.99 -9.85 -4.96
N PRO A 146 8.05 -9.04 -6.05
CA PRO A 146 6.88 -8.34 -6.58
C PRO A 146 5.73 -9.27 -6.97
N TRP A 147 6.02 -10.49 -7.45
CA TRP A 147 4.99 -11.45 -7.85
C TRP A 147 4.24 -11.98 -6.62
N SER A 148 4.96 -12.32 -5.56
CA SER A 148 4.41 -12.79 -4.28
C SER A 148 3.55 -11.74 -3.59
N LEU A 149 4.01 -10.48 -3.57
CA LEU A 149 3.23 -9.35 -3.04
C LEU A 149 1.93 -9.17 -3.82
N ARG A 150 2.03 -9.10 -5.15
CA ARG A 150 0.89 -8.84 -6.03
C ARG A 150 -0.16 -9.96 -5.93
N THR A 151 0.29 -11.21 -5.80
CA THR A 151 -0.60 -12.36 -5.62
C THR A 151 -1.36 -12.27 -4.30
N HIS A 152 -0.67 -12.03 -3.18
CA HIS A 152 -1.32 -11.88 -1.87
C HIS A 152 -2.33 -10.74 -1.86
N VAL A 153 -1.92 -9.56 -2.33
CA VAL A 153 -2.76 -8.37 -2.32
C VAL A 153 -4.00 -8.56 -3.20
N ARG A 154 -3.85 -9.14 -4.40
CA ARG A 154 -4.98 -9.45 -5.28
C ARG A 154 -5.99 -10.36 -4.60
N THR A 155 -5.54 -11.50 -4.07
CA THR A 155 -6.41 -12.50 -3.45
C THR A 155 -7.16 -11.92 -2.25
N LEU A 156 -6.46 -11.18 -1.37
CA LEU A 156 -7.10 -10.55 -0.21
C LEU A 156 -8.11 -9.47 -0.63
N ALA A 157 -7.78 -8.66 -1.65
CA ALA A 157 -8.67 -7.62 -2.13
C ALA A 157 -9.97 -8.20 -2.72
N GLU A 158 -9.85 -9.25 -3.54
CA GLU A 158 -10.99 -9.94 -4.15
C GLU A 158 -11.90 -10.56 -3.09
N LEU A 159 -11.32 -11.28 -2.11
CA LEU A 159 -12.07 -11.88 -1.01
C LEU A 159 -12.81 -10.83 -0.18
N TYR A 160 -12.14 -9.72 0.14
CA TYR A 160 -12.74 -8.65 0.94
C TYR A 160 -13.89 -7.96 0.21
N VAL A 161 -13.70 -7.61 -1.07
CA VAL A 161 -14.75 -6.97 -1.88
C VAL A 161 -15.94 -7.91 -2.05
N HIS A 162 -15.70 -9.20 -2.33
CA HIS A 162 -16.77 -10.17 -2.47
C HIS A 162 -17.59 -10.34 -1.18
N ALA A 163 -16.93 -10.44 -0.03
CA ALA A 163 -17.59 -10.57 1.27
C ALA A 163 -18.49 -9.36 1.60
N ARG A 164 -18.19 -8.17 1.07
CA ARG A 164 -19.00 -6.96 1.26
C ARG A 164 -20.07 -6.74 0.20
N HIS A 165 -20.03 -7.50 -0.90
CA HIS A 165 -21.02 -7.49 -1.96
C HIS A 165 -21.49 -8.91 -2.30
N PRO A 166 -22.21 -9.59 -1.39
CA PRO A 166 -22.63 -10.99 -1.58
C PRO A 166 -23.66 -11.21 -2.72
N GLY A 167 -24.04 -10.17 -3.48
CA GLY A 167 -25.15 -10.19 -4.43
C GLY A 167 -24.81 -10.21 -5.93
N THR A 168 -23.55 -10.32 -6.35
CA THR A 168 -23.18 -10.29 -7.79
C THR A 168 -22.89 -11.65 -8.42
N ALA A 169 -22.98 -12.74 -7.66
CA ALA A 169 -22.85 -14.10 -8.19
C ALA A 169 -24.24 -14.74 -8.40
N GLY A 170 -24.84 -14.55 -9.59
CA GLY A 170 -25.99 -15.36 -10.00
C GLY A 170 -27.01 -14.73 -10.95
N THR A 171 -26.62 -14.41 -12.19
CA THR A 171 -27.56 -14.43 -13.32
C THR A 171 -26.83 -14.95 -14.57
N GLY A 172 -26.60 -16.27 -14.61
CA GLY A 172 -26.34 -16.93 -15.89
C GLY A 172 -27.65 -17.02 -16.68
N PRO A 173 -27.67 -16.76 -18.00
CA PRO A 173 -28.88 -16.93 -18.78
C PRO A 173 -29.27 -18.41 -18.78
N GLN A 174 -30.46 -18.71 -18.26
CA GLN A 174 -31.13 -19.99 -18.48
C GLN A 174 -31.38 -20.11 -20.00
N PRO A 175 -30.85 -21.13 -20.69
CA PRO A 175 -31.31 -21.43 -22.04
C PRO A 175 -32.74 -21.96 -21.93
N GLY A 176 -33.70 -21.16 -22.40
CA GLY A 176 -35.10 -21.56 -22.51
C GLY A 176 -35.22 -22.77 -23.45
N GLY A 177 -35.95 -23.78 -22.98
CA GLY A 177 -36.43 -24.90 -23.79
C GLY A 177 -37.70 -24.57 -24.55
#